data_AF-A0A150M952-F1
#
_entry.id   AF-A0A150M952-F1
#
_cell.length_a   1.000
_cell.length_b   1.000
_cell.length_c   1.000
_cell.angle_alpha   90.00
_cell.angle_beta   90.00
_cell.angle_gamma   90.00
#
_symmetry.space_group_name_H-M   'P 1'
#
loop_
_entity.id
_entity.type
_entity.pdbx_description
1 polymer ?
#
loop_
_entity_poly.entity_id
_entity_poly.type
_entity_poly.pdbx_seq_one_letter_code
_entity_poly.pdbx_strand_id
1 'polypeptide(L)'
;MQNITLLNPVDYVQRQVLKSVEEEISLAVEVYLAQQCSCIYYADLMNNIPKGFASKDSLIAWLNDKPSKNGVREGIITRYKKERPDHFENGMWKPVNFPAFIKFAYEKLTDKHFVKSRSLAEMYKLSFNDRDWLAKAAAVMGIKLLEELYEQKRLRSVIAQTILKINFLTRRLIERNASVYGRNLKNFGITDIDNAEIRKNITEYYREIAALATQEHSQHHELALLRKYKPDIEKALALIPSHIQIAMIEGEVTS
;
A
#
# COMPACT_ATOMS: atom_id res chain seq x y z
N MET A 1 28.73 5.33 16.25
CA MET A 1 27.61 5.03 17.16
C MET A 1 28.06 5.37 18.58
N GLN A 2 27.41 6.33 19.25
CA GLN A 2 27.68 6.60 20.66
C GLN A 2 27.27 5.37 21.50
N ASN A 3 28.16 4.89 22.38
CA ASN A 3 27.86 3.82 23.32
C ASN A 3 26.75 4.28 24.29
N ILE A 4 25.54 3.77 24.09
CA ILE A 4 24.38 4.07 24.93
C ILE A 4 24.48 3.17 26.16
N THR A 5 24.59 3.77 27.34
CA THR A 5 24.77 3.04 28.60
C THR A 5 23.87 3.64 29.68
N LEU A 6 23.57 2.87 30.72
CA LEU A 6 22.87 3.33 31.92
C LEU A 6 23.63 4.44 32.68
N LEU A 7 24.86 4.78 32.26
CA LEU A 7 25.64 5.89 32.80
C LEU A 7 25.01 7.26 32.47
N ASN A 8 24.21 7.35 31.41
CA ASN A 8 23.30 8.46 31.17
C ASN A 8 21.85 7.93 31.11
N PRO A 9 21.19 7.76 32.28
CA PRO A 9 19.92 7.07 32.37
C PRO A 9 18.79 7.83 31.66
N VAL A 10 18.85 9.17 31.61
CA VAL A 10 17.83 9.99 30.94
C VAL A 10 17.88 9.75 29.43
N ASP A 11 19.05 9.86 28.82
CA ASP A 11 19.23 9.62 27.38
C ASP A 11 18.89 8.18 27.00
N TYR A 12 19.25 7.21 27.85
CA TYR A 12 18.89 5.80 27.67
C TYR A 12 17.37 5.63 27.66
N VAL A 13 16.67 6.13 28.69
CA VAL A 13 15.21 6.03 28.80
C VAL A 13 14.52 6.73 27.62
N GLN A 14 14.94 7.94 27.25
CA GLN A 14 14.37 8.67 26.11
C GLN A 14 14.48 7.86 24.81
N ARG A 15 15.65 7.27 24.54
CA ARG A 15 15.83 6.44 23.33
C ARG A 15 14.99 5.16 23.34
N GLN A 16 14.85 4.52 24.50
CA GLN A 16 13.97 3.33 24.63
C GLN A 16 12.50 3.69 24.41
N VAL A 17 12.05 4.82 24.97
CA VAL A 17 10.68 5.32 24.77
C VAL A 17 10.43 5.65 23.30
N LEU A 18 11.35 6.38 22.66
CA LEU A 18 11.23 6.72 21.23
C LEU A 18 11.16 5.47 20.36
N LYS A 19 12.03 4.48 20.61
CA LYS A 19 12.02 3.22 19.88
C LYS A 19 10.71 2.47 20.07
N SER A 20 10.21 2.38 21.31
CA SER A 20 8.94 1.72 21.61
C SER A 20 7.76 2.40 20.93
N VAL A 21 7.71 3.74 20.95
CA VAL A 21 6.66 4.50 20.25
C VAL A 21 6.76 4.34 18.74
N GLU A 22 7.96 4.34 18.16
CA GLU A 22 8.17 4.06 16.72
C GLU A 22 7.65 2.67 16.32
N GLU A 23 7.91 1.66 17.16
CA GLU A 23 7.39 0.30 16.97
C GLU A 23 5.86 0.24 17.07
N GLU A 24 5.26 0.92 18.05
CA GLU A 24 3.81 0.99 18.18
C GLU A 24 3.14 1.62 16.96
N ILE A 25 3.64 2.77 16.50
CA ILE A 25 3.12 3.48 15.32
C ILE A 25 3.33 2.61 14.08
N SER A 26 4.49 1.96 13.97
CA SER A 26 4.80 1.05 12.86
C SER A 26 3.76 -0.07 12.74
N LEU A 27 3.43 -0.73 13.85
CA LEU A 27 2.39 -1.76 13.86
C LEU A 27 1.03 -1.18 13.49
N ALA A 28 0.66 -0.02 14.05
CA ALA A 28 -0.60 0.64 13.75
C ALA A 28 -0.73 0.99 12.25
N VAL A 29 0.33 1.48 11.61
CA VAL A 29 0.34 1.80 10.17
C VAL A 29 0.23 0.52 9.32
N GLU A 30 0.95 -0.54 9.66
CA GLU A 30 0.83 -1.83 8.96
C GLU A 30 -0.61 -2.37 9.00
N VAL A 31 -1.24 -2.35 10.18
CA VAL A 31 -2.64 -2.77 10.33
C VAL A 31 -3.60 -1.84 9.59
N TYR A 32 -3.40 -0.52 9.69
CA TYR A 32 -4.21 0.48 8.98
C TYR A 32 -4.22 0.21 7.48
N LEU A 33 -3.03 0.03 6.89
CA LEU A 33 -2.86 -0.25 5.47
C LEU A 33 -3.42 -1.62 5.10
N ALA A 34 -3.23 -2.64 5.94
CA ALA A 34 -3.80 -3.96 5.70
C ALA A 34 -5.34 -3.95 5.75
N GLN A 35 -5.97 -3.14 6.60
CA GLN A 35 -7.43 -3.00 6.62
C GLN A 35 -7.98 -2.43 5.31
N GLN A 36 -7.21 -1.60 4.58
CA GLN A 36 -7.58 -1.16 3.24
C GLN A 36 -7.63 -2.34 2.24
N CYS A 37 -6.93 -3.44 2.50
CA CYS A 37 -7.02 -4.65 1.68
C CYS A 37 -8.38 -5.36 1.78
N SER A 38 -9.26 -4.99 2.71
CA SER A 38 -10.64 -5.52 2.76
C SER A 38 -11.42 -5.29 1.46
N CYS A 39 -10.98 -4.33 0.65
CA CYS A 39 -11.32 -4.22 -0.75
C CYS A 39 -10.59 -5.29 -1.57
N ILE A 40 -11.28 -6.41 -1.84
CA ILE A 40 -10.74 -7.59 -2.53
C ILE A 40 -10.07 -7.22 -3.87
N TYR A 41 -10.55 -6.20 -4.57
CA TYR A 41 -9.92 -5.70 -5.79
C TYR A 41 -9.36 -4.29 -5.63
N TYR A 42 -8.19 -4.07 -6.22
CA TYR A 42 -7.62 -2.72 -6.40
C TYR A 42 -8.55 -1.75 -7.14
N ALA A 43 -9.43 -2.28 -7.99
CA ALA A 43 -10.43 -1.48 -8.70
C ALA A 43 -11.43 -0.83 -7.76
N ASP A 44 -11.72 -1.47 -6.62
CA ASP A 44 -12.61 -0.95 -5.60
C ASP A 44 -11.96 0.19 -4.81
N LEU A 45 -10.62 0.15 -4.68
CA LEU A 45 -9.84 1.19 -4.00
C LEU A 45 -9.63 2.44 -4.84
N MET A 46 -9.58 2.29 -6.16
CA MET A 46 -9.26 3.37 -7.10
C MET A 46 -10.36 3.48 -8.16
N ASN A 47 -11.60 3.58 -7.69
CA ASN A 47 -12.79 3.75 -8.51
C ASN A 47 -13.05 5.24 -8.84
N ASN A 48 -13.88 5.48 -9.86
CA ASN A 48 -14.37 6.81 -10.23
C ASN A 48 -13.27 7.86 -10.47
N ILE A 49 -12.16 7.46 -11.09
CA ILE A 49 -11.04 8.36 -11.40
C ILE A 49 -11.43 9.34 -12.51
N PRO A 50 -11.17 10.65 -12.38
CA PRO A 50 -11.43 11.64 -13.43
C PRO A 50 -10.72 11.32 -14.75
N LYS A 51 -11.32 11.74 -15.87
CA LYS A 51 -10.70 11.58 -17.19
C LYS A 51 -9.41 12.38 -17.26
N GLY A 52 -8.35 11.75 -17.79
CA GLY A 52 -7.04 12.38 -17.92
C GLY A 52 -6.13 12.18 -16.70
N PHE A 53 -6.57 11.43 -15.69
CA PHE A 53 -5.74 11.05 -14.55
C PHE A 53 -5.19 9.64 -14.74
N ALA A 54 -4.11 9.33 -14.03
CA ALA A 54 -3.50 8.02 -14.08
C ALA A 54 -4.44 6.95 -13.51
N SER A 55 -4.65 5.87 -14.26
CA SER A 55 -5.49 4.76 -13.82
C SER A 55 -4.77 3.87 -12.80
N LYS A 56 -5.55 3.07 -12.08
CA LYS A 56 -5.06 1.96 -11.27
C LYS A 56 -4.06 1.07 -12.00
N ASP A 57 -4.39 0.65 -13.22
CA ASP A 57 -3.54 -0.27 -13.98
C ASP A 57 -2.21 0.38 -14.36
N SER A 58 -2.24 1.68 -14.69
CA SER A 58 -1.04 2.47 -14.89
C SER A 58 -0.20 2.50 -13.61
N LEU A 59 -0.81 2.82 -12.46
CA LEU A 59 -0.10 2.89 -11.18
C LEU A 59 0.55 1.54 -10.81
N ILE A 60 -0.23 0.45 -10.84
CA ILE A 60 0.27 -0.91 -10.54
C ILE A 60 1.40 -1.31 -11.49
N ALA A 61 1.27 -0.97 -12.78
CA ALA A 61 2.30 -1.31 -13.77
C ALA A 61 3.64 -0.63 -13.50
N TRP A 62 3.68 0.48 -12.77
CA TRP A 62 4.90 1.18 -12.36
C TRP A 62 5.37 0.83 -10.95
N LEU A 63 4.45 0.47 -10.05
CA LEU A 63 4.79 -0.06 -8.73
C LEU A 63 5.56 -1.38 -8.83
N ASN A 64 5.09 -2.27 -9.68
CA ASN A 64 5.69 -3.59 -9.90
C ASN A 64 6.88 -3.53 -10.86
N ASP A 65 7.75 -4.53 -10.75
CA ASP A 65 8.73 -4.84 -11.79
C ASP A 65 8.02 -5.33 -13.06
N LYS A 66 8.54 -4.94 -14.22
CA LYS A 66 7.96 -5.33 -15.51
C LYS A 66 9.03 -5.97 -16.42
N PRO A 67 8.82 -7.20 -16.91
CA PRO A 67 9.65 -7.77 -17.96
C PRO A 67 9.66 -6.88 -19.20
N SER A 68 10.84 -6.68 -19.78
CA SER A 68 11.04 -5.93 -21.01
C SER A 68 12.03 -6.68 -21.92
N LYS A 69 12.10 -6.28 -23.19
CA LYS A 69 13.03 -6.89 -24.16
C LYS A 69 14.50 -6.80 -23.71
N ASN A 70 14.85 -5.81 -22.89
CA ASN A 70 16.23 -5.54 -22.45
C ASN A 70 16.47 -5.92 -20.96
N GLY A 71 15.66 -6.85 -20.42
CA GLY A 71 15.71 -7.25 -19.01
C GLY A 71 14.49 -6.77 -18.21
N VAL A 72 14.60 -6.70 -16.90
CA VAL A 72 13.48 -6.30 -16.01
C VAL A 72 13.54 -4.80 -15.73
N ARG A 73 12.46 -4.08 -16.02
CA ARG A 73 12.28 -2.70 -15.56
C ARG A 73 11.89 -2.73 -14.09
N GLU A 74 12.78 -2.23 -13.24
CA GLU A 74 12.50 -2.08 -11.81
C GLU A 74 11.31 -1.13 -11.57
N GLY A 75 10.36 -1.61 -10.79
CA GLY A 75 9.26 -0.86 -10.23
C GLY A 75 9.68 0.06 -9.09
N ILE A 76 8.73 0.88 -8.65
CA ILE A 76 8.94 1.82 -7.54
C ILE A 76 9.29 1.08 -6.25
N ILE A 77 8.67 -0.06 -5.96
CA ILE A 77 8.91 -0.79 -4.70
C ILE A 77 10.35 -1.33 -4.65
N THR A 78 10.79 -2.01 -5.70
CA THR A 78 12.17 -2.50 -5.84
C THR A 78 13.19 -1.36 -5.71
N ARG A 79 12.94 -0.23 -6.38
CA ARG A 79 13.83 0.94 -6.29
C ARG A 79 13.83 1.57 -4.91
N TYR A 80 12.67 1.69 -4.28
CA TYR A 80 12.56 2.25 -2.94
C TYR A 80 13.39 1.45 -1.93
N LYS A 81 13.33 0.12 -1.98
CA LYS A 81 14.14 -0.77 -1.14
C LYS A 81 15.64 -0.59 -1.37
N LYS A 82 16.07 -0.30 -2.61
CA LYS A 82 17.47 -0.08 -2.97
C LYS A 82 17.98 1.31 -2.58
N GLU A 83 17.17 2.34 -2.81
CA GLU A 83 17.53 3.75 -2.62
C GLU A 83 17.30 4.24 -1.18
N ARG A 84 16.46 3.55 -0.39
CA ARG A 84 16.14 3.87 1.01
C ARG A 84 16.33 2.66 1.95
N PRO A 85 17.52 2.05 2.00
CA PRO A 85 17.75 0.87 2.84
C PRO A 85 17.59 1.15 4.33
N ASP A 86 17.79 2.40 4.76
CA ASP A 86 17.61 2.91 6.13
C ASP A 86 16.14 2.91 6.60
N HIS A 87 15.20 2.85 5.66
CA HIS A 87 13.77 2.66 5.95
C HIS A 87 13.41 1.19 6.21
N PHE A 88 14.40 0.29 6.20
CA PHE A 88 14.23 -1.13 6.48
C PHE A 88 15.19 -1.54 7.60
N GLU A 89 14.72 -2.38 8.51
CA GLU A 89 15.51 -2.95 9.59
C GLU A 89 15.48 -4.47 9.44
N ASN A 90 16.65 -5.07 9.20
CA ASN A 90 16.78 -6.50 8.92
C ASN A 90 15.84 -6.98 7.79
N GLY A 91 15.63 -6.15 6.77
CA GLY A 91 14.73 -6.41 5.64
C GLY A 91 13.24 -6.24 5.94
N MET A 92 12.85 -5.93 7.19
CA MET A 92 11.49 -5.53 7.53
C MET A 92 11.35 -4.02 7.31
N TRP A 93 10.33 -3.62 6.58
CA TRP A 93 10.03 -2.20 6.39
C TRP A 93 9.72 -1.53 7.74
N LYS A 94 10.01 -0.23 7.85
CA LYS A 94 9.57 0.65 8.94
C LYS A 94 8.35 1.44 8.46
N PRO A 95 7.12 1.03 8.80
CA PRO A 95 5.89 1.62 8.28
C PRO A 95 5.70 3.11 8.60
N VAL A 96 6.35 3.62 9.65
CA VAL A 96 6.45 5.07 9.92
C VAL A 96 6.96 5.88 8.72
N ASN A 97 7.72 5.25 7.81
CA ASN A 97 8.23 5.85 6.59
C ASN A 97 7.23 5.81 5.42
N PHE A 98 5.95 5.50 5.67
CA PHE A 98 4.94 5.46 4.61
C PHE A 98 4.76 6.80 3.87
N PRO A 99 4.68 7.97 4.55
CA PRO A 99 4.66 9.24 3.83
C PRO A 99 5.89 9.45 2.94
N ALA A 100 7.08 9.03 3.41
CA ALA A 100 8.32 9.11 2.62
C ALA A 100 8.29 8.19 1.39
N PHE A 101 7.65 7.02 1.51
CA PHE A 101 7.41 6.13 0.36
C PHE A 101 6.48 6.77 -0.68
N ILE A 102 5.40 7.44 -0.25
CA ILE A 102 4.49 8.14 -1.18
C ILE A 102 5.21 9.30 -1.87
N LYS A 103 6.02 10.07 -1.13
CA LYS A 103 6.87 11.12 -1.73
C LYS A 103 7.84 10.55 -2.76
N PHE A 104 8.50 9.45 -2.45
CA PHE A 104 9.39 8.76 -3.39
C PHE A 104 8.65 8.32 -4.66
N ALA A 105 7.45 7.75 -4.52
CA ALA A 105 6.63 7.36 -5.66
C ALA A 105 6.25 8.57 -6.53
N TYR A 106 5.90 9.70 -5.92
CA TYR A 106 5.65 10.96 -6.62
C TYR A 106 6.87 11.40 -7.44
N GLU A 107 8.05 11.48 -6.82
CA GLU A 107 9.30 11.90 -7.47
C GLU A 107 9.63 11.03 -8.69
N LYS A 108 9.43 9.71 -8.59
CA LYS A 108 9.68 8.79 -9.72
C LYS A 108 8.60 8.90 -10.78
N LEU A 109 7.32 8.92 -10.41
CA LEU A 109 6.22 8.90 -11.38
C LEU A 109 6.06 10.21 -12.16
N THR A 110 6.53 11.33 -11.60
CA THR A 110 6.56 12.63 -12.27
C THR A 110 7.85 12.90 -13.02
N ASP A 111 8.85 12.00 -12.94
CA ASP A 111 10.06 12.08 -13.75
C ASP A 111 9.87 11.40 -15.12
N LYS A 112 9.90 12.21 -16.18
CA LYS A 112 9.82 11.75 -17.58
C LYS A 112 10.89 10.73 -17.96
N HIS A 113 12.06 10.74 -17.32
CA HIS A 113 13.14 9.80 -17.58
C HIS A 113 12.86 8.44 -16.95
N PHE A 114 12.30 8.43 -15.74
CA PHE A 114 11.83 7.20 -15.10
C PHE A 114 10.65 6.58 -15.84
N VAL A 115 9.58 7.35 -16.09
CA VAL A 115 8.38 6.81 -16.77
C VAL A 115 8.53 6.71 -18.29
N LYS A 116 9.66 7.17 -18.84
CA LYS A 116 10.01 7.18 -20.27
C LYS A 116 8.99 7.88 -21.17
N SER A 117 8.21 8.80 -20.62
CA SER A 117 7.18 9.54 -21.34
C SER A 117 6.85 10.85 -20.63
N ARG A 118 6.97 11.97 -21.36
CA ARG A 118 6.61 13.29 -20.84
C ARG A 118 5.11 13.39 -20.54
N SER A 119 4.25 12.89 -21.43
CA SER A 119 2.80 12.97 -21.23
C SER A 119 2.35 12.16 -20.01
N LEU A 120 3.00 11.01 -19.76
CA LEU A 120 2.71 10.17 -18.60
C LEU A 120 3.15 10.84 -17.29
N ALA A 121 4.34 11.46 -17.29
CA ALA A 121 4.83 12.23 -16.15
C ALA A 121 3.91 13.39 -15.80
N GLU A 122 3.47 14.17 -16.79
CA GLU A 122 2.50 15.27 -16.60
C GLU A 122 1.14 14.75 -16.11
N MET A 123 0.66 13.62 -16.63
CA MET A 123 -0.56 12.97 -16.14
C MET A 123 -0.45 12.59 -14.66
N TYR A 124 0.69 12.03 -14.23
CA TYR A 124 0.91 11.77 -12.81
C TYR A 124 1.00 13.06 -12.00
N LYS A 125 1.70 14.10 -12.49
CA LYS A 125 1.79 15.41 -11.81
C LYS A 125 0.39 15.99 -11.57
N LEU A 126 -0.48 15.94 -12.57
CA LEU A 126 -1.89 16.32 -12.45
C LEU A 126 -2.63 15.45 -11.41
N SER A 127 -2.46 14.14 -11.48
CA SER A 127 -3.15 13.19 -10.61
C SER A 127 -2.77 13.35 -9.14
N PHE A 128 -1.48 13.57 -8.85
CA PHE A 128 -0.98 13.79 -7.48
C PHE A 128 -1.44 15.11 -6.86
N ASN A 129 -1.83 16.09 -7.68
CA ASN A 129 -2.41 17.35 -7.19
C ASN A 129 -3.87 17.21 -6.75
N ASP A 130 -4.54 16.11 -7.12
CA ASP A 130 -5.89 15.81 -6.67
C ASP A 130 -5.89 15.00 -5.38
N ARG A 131 -6.60 15.49 -4.36
CA ARG A 131 -6.58 14.91 -3.02
C ARG A 131 -7.27 13.54 -2.95
N ASP A 132 -8.37 13.36 -3.68
CA ASP A 132 -9.12 12.10 -3.69
C ASP A 132 -8.32 11.01 -4.40
N TRP A 133 -7.76 11.34 -5.57
CA TRP A 133 -6.88 10.45 -6.31
C TRP A 133 -5.67 10.04 -5.48
N LEU A 134 -5.00 10.99 -4.83
CA LEU A 134 -3.82 10.70 -4.01
C LEU A 134 -4.16 9.81 -2.81
N ALA A 135 -5.28 10.04 -2.12
CA ALA A 135 -5.71 9.18 -1.02
C ALA A 135 -5.93 7.74 -1.49
N LYS A 136 -6.64 7.55 -2.60
CA LYS A 136 -6.87 6.23 -3.23
C LYS A 136 -5.58 5.58 -3.72
N ALA A 137 -4.72 6.35 -4.37
CA ALA A 137 -3.43 5.89 -4.87
C ALA A 137 -2.50 5.50 -3.73
N ALA A 138 -2.47 6.25 -2.62
CA ALA A 138 -1.70 5.92 -1.42
C ALA A 138 -2.15 4.58 -0.84
N ALA A 139 -3.45 4.32 -0.75
CA ALA A 139 -3.96 3.01 -0.33
C ALA A 139 -3.43 1.89 -1.24
N VAL A 140 -3.54 2.03 -2.57
CA VAL A 140 -3.01 1.05 -3.53
C VAL A 140 -1.50 0.85 -3.38
N MET A 141 -0.73 1.94 -3.26
CA MET A 141 0.72 1.92 -3.08
C MET A 141 1.12 1.19 -1.80
N GLY A 142 0.48 1.52 -0.67
CA GLY A 142 0.73 0.89 0.62
C GLY A 142 0.42 -0.60 0.59
N ILE A 143 -0.72 -0.99 0.04
CA ILE A 143 -1.10 -2.39 -0.10
C ILE A 143 -0.10 -3.16 -0.96
N LYS A 144 0.30 -2.61 -2.11
CA LYS A 144 1.29 -3.27 -2.99
C LYS A 144 2.63 -3.49 -2.29
N LEU A 145 3.08 -2.54 -1.48
CA LEU A 145 4.28 -2.70 -0.67
C LEU A 145 4.10 -3.80 0.39
N LEU A 146 2.96 -3.81 1.09
CA LEU A 146 2.68 -4.83 2.10
C LEU A 146 2.57 -6.24 1.52
N GLU A 147 2.00 -6.39 0.33
CA GLU A 147 1.94 -7.66 -0.38
C GLU A 147 3.32 -8.23 -0.68
N GLU A 148 4.24 -7.41 -1.20
CA GLU A 148 5.61 -7.85 -1.47
C GLU A 148 6.32 -8.26 -0.17
N LEU A 149 6.13 -7.49 0.91
CA LEU A 149 6.69 -7.82 2.23
C LEU A 149 6.08 -9.11 2.80
N TYR A 150 4.78 -9.33 2.60
CA TYR A 150 4.10 -10.56 3.01
C TYR A 150 4.69 -11.78 2.30
N GLU A 151 4.83 -11.73 0.98
CA GLU A 151 5.42 -12.81 0.18
C GLU A 151 6.85 -13.13 0.62
N GLN A 152 7.61 -12.13 1.07
CA GLN A 152 8.97 -12.27 1.59
C GLN A 152 9.05 -12.62 3.08
N LYS A 153 7.90 -12.76 3.77
CA LYS A 153 7.81 -12.97 5.24
C LYS A 153 8.52 -11.87 6.04
N ARG A 154 8.31 -10.60 5.64
CA ARG A 154 8.96 -9.40 6.20
C ARG A 154 7.99 -8.41 6.85
N LEU A 155 6.74 -8.82 7.10
CA LEU A 155 5.79 -8.00 7.88
C LEU A 155 6.02 -8.16 9.37
N ARG A 156 5.76 -7.08 10.12
CA ARG A 156 5.91 -7.04 11.58
C ARG A 156 4.62 -7.46 12.28
N SER A 157 3.50 -6.94 11.81
CA SER A 157 2.18 -7.14 12.40
C SER A 157 1.61 -8.51 12.08
N VAL A 158 1.15 -9.23 13.12
CA VAL A 158 0.46 -10.51 12.95
C VAL A 158 -0.93 -10.29 12.34
N ILE A 159 -1.60 -9.20 12.73
CA ILE A 159 -2.93 -8.87 12.19
C ILE A 159 -2.85 -8.54 10.70
N ALA A 160 -1.87 -7.74 10.28
CA ALA A 160 -1.64 -7.43 8.87
C ALA A 160 -1.35 -8.70 8.05
N GLN A 161 -0.53 -9.61 8.59
CA GLN A 161 -0.27 -10.91 7.97
C GLN A 161 -1.56 -11.74 7.80
N THR A 162 -2.40 -11.81 8.82
CA THR A 162 -3.68 -12.52 8.77
C THR A 162 -4.61 -11.92 7.72
N ILE A 163 -4.78 -10.60 7.71
CA ILE A 163 -5.63 -9.90 6.74
C ILE A 163 -5.14 -10.15 5.31
N LEU A 164 -3.84 -10.01 5.05
CA LEU A 164 -3.28 -10.26 3.72
C LEU A 164 -3.42 -11.73 3.30
N LYS A 165 -3.19 -12.67 4.22
CA LYS A 165 -3.39 -14.11 3.97
C LYS A 165 -4.81 -14.39 3.52
N ILE A 166 -5.81 -13.85 4.23
CA ILE A 166 -7.23 -14.01 3.88
C ILE A 166 -7.47 -13.44 2.48
N ASN A 167 -7.02 -12.21 2.22
CA ASN A 167 -7.21 -11.57 0.92
C ASN A 167 -6.57 -12.33 -0.25
N PHE A 168 -5.35 -12.85 -0.08
CA PHE A 168 -4.70 -13.68 -1.10
C PHE A 168 -5.47 -14.98 -1.35
N LEU A 169 -5.92 -15.65 -0.29
CA LEU A 169 -6.73 -16.87 -0.42
C LEU A 169 -8.05 -16.56 -1.14
N THR A 170 -8.73 -15.48 -0.75
CA THR A 170 -9.94 -14.98 -1.39
C THR A 170 -9.74 -14.73 -2.89
N ARG A 171 -8.72 -13.96 -3.27
CA ARG A 171 -8.43 -13.66 -4.69
C ARG A 171 -8.17 -14.94 -5.49
N ARG A 172 -7.37 -15.87 -4.95
CA ARG A 172 -7.10 -17.17 -5.59
C ARG A 172 -8.37 -18.01 -5.73
N LEU A 173 -9.27 -17.99 -4.75
CA LEU A 173 -10.54 -18.71 -4.81
C LEU A 173 -11.46 -18.09 -5.85
N ILE A 174 -11.54 -16.77 -5.95
CA ILE A 174 -12.31 -16.10 -7.00
C ILE A 174 -11.74 -16.41 -8.38
N GLU A 175 -10.43 -16.33 -8.58
CA GLU A 175 -9.79 -16.65 -9.86
C GLU A 175 -10.05 -18.10 -10.28
N ARG A 176 -9.92 -19.05 -9.34
CA ARG A 176 -10.23 -20.47 -9.59
C ARG A 176 -11.69 -20.65 -9.96
N ASN A 177 -12.60 -20.07 -9.19
CA ASN A 177 -14.04 -20.16 -9.43
C ASN A 177 -14.41 -19.53 -10.77
N ALA A 178 -13.92 -18.32 -11.08
CA ALA A 178 -14.14 -17.66 -12.36
C ALA A 178 -13.62 -18.51 -13.54
N SER A 179 -12.49 -19.19 -13.38
CA SER A 179 -11.97 -20.11 -14.42
C SER A 179 -12.82 -21.36 -14.62
N VAL A 180 -13.50 -21.84 -13.56
CA VAL A 180 -14.37 -23.02 -13.59
C VAL A 180 -15.74 -22.65 -14.15
N TYR A 181 -16.35 -21.57 -13.64
CA TYR A 181 -17.61 -21.02 -14.14
C TYR A 181 -17.48 -20.57 -15.58
N GLY A 182 -16.42 -19.85 -15.96
CA GLY A 182 -16.20 -19.43 -17.34
C GLY A 182 -16.02 -20.60 -18.33
N ARG A 183 -15.52 -21.74 -17.87
CA ARG A 183 -15.45 -22.98 -18.67
C ARG A 183 -16.80 -23.70 -18.75
N ASN A 184 -17.50 -23.85 -17.63
CA ASN A 184 -18.79 -24.55 -17.59
C ASN A 184 -19.91 -23.75 -18.28
N LEU A 185 -20.01 -22.44 -18.04
CA LEU A 185 -21.04 -21.57 -18.62
C LEU A 185 -20.93 -21.47 -20.15
N LYS A 186 -19.70 -21.47 -20.70
CA LYS A 186 -19.47 -21.61 -22.15
C LYS A 186 -19.98 -22.94 -22.71
N ASN A 187 -19.88 -24.03 -21.95
CA ASN A 187 -20.39 -25.34 -22.37
C ASN A 187 -21.93 -25.42 -22.30
N PHE A 188 -22.59 -24.53 -21.55
CA PHE A 188 -24.05 -24.49 -21.37
C PHE A 188 -24.74 -23.28 -22.04
N GLY A 189 -24.01 -22.43 -22.77
CA GLY A 189 -24.59 -21.31 -23.53
C GLY A 189 -25.05 -20.11 -22.68
N ILE A 190 -24.71 -20.06 -21.39
CA ILE A 190 -25.10 -18.99 -20.46
C ILE A 190 -23.97 -17.96 -20.44
N THR A 191 -24.21 -16.73 -20.87
CA THR A 191 -23.11 -15.80 -21.20
C THR A 191 -22.93 -14.60 -20.27
N ASP A 192 -23.98 -13.96 -19.75
CA ASP A 192 -23.76 -12.62 -19.15
C ASP A 192 -24.41 -12.31 -17.78
N ILE A 193 -25.41 -13.06 -17.29
CA ILE A 193 -26.18 -12.62 -16.10
C ILE A 193 -25.56 -13.05 -14.75
N ASP A 194 -24.76 -14.11 -14.69
CA ASP A 194 -24.30 -14.67 -13.39
C ASP A 194 -22.92 -14.20 -12.91
N ASN A 195 -22.05 -13.69 -13.80
CA ASN A 195 -20.66 -13.42 -13.40
C ASN A 195 -20.50 -12.22 -12.47
N ALA A 196 -21.33 -11.18 -12.63
CA ALA A 196 -21.29 -10.01 -11.77
C ALA A 196 -21.89 -10.30 -10.39
N GLU A 197 -23.01 -11.03 -10.35
CA GLU A 197 -23.71 -11.38 -9.12
C GLU A 197 -22.92 -12.43 -8.29
N ILE A 198 -22.35 -13.45 -8.94
CA ILE A 198 -21.44 -14.39 -8.29
C ILE A 198 -20.21 -13.67 -7.72
N ARG A 199 -19.60 -12.73 -8.48
CA ARG A 199 -18.46 -11.94 -7.96
C ARG A 199 -18.87 -11.09 -6.77
N LYS A 200 -20.05 -10.48 -6.81
CA LYS A 200 -20.59 -9.68 -5.70
C LYS A 200 -20.81 -10.54 -4.45
N ASN A 201 -21.52 -11.66 -4.56
CA ASN A 201 -21.81 -12.56 -3.44
C ASN A 201 -20.53 -13.15 -2.84
N ILE A 202 -19.56 -13.53 -3.68
CA ILE A 202 -18.26 -13.98 -3.21
C ILE A 202 -17.52 -12.85 -2.48
N THR A 203 -17.55 -11.63 -3.03
CA THR A 203 -16.90 -10.46 -2.41
C THR A 203 -17.50 -10.14 -1.04
N GLU A 204 -18.83 -10.18 -0.92
CA GLU A 204 -19.56 -9.94 0.33
C GLU A 204 -19.25 -11.01 1.39
N TYR A 205 -19.34 -12.29 1.04
CA TYR A 205 -19.00 -13.40 1.94
C TYR A 205 -17.56 -13.31 2.47
N TYR A 206 -16.61 -12.88 1.64
CA TYR A 206 -15.23 -12.73 2.10
C TYR A 206 -14.98 -11.46 2.91
N ARG A 207 -15.73 -10.38 2.68
CA ARG A 207 -15.72 -9.23 3.60
C ARG A 207 -16.19 -9.65 4.99
N GLU A 208 -17.20 -10.51 5.06
CA GLU A 208 -17.66 -11.09 6.33
C GLU A 208 -16.57 -11.95 6.99
N ILE A 209 -15.88 -12.82 6.24
CA ILE A 209 -14.75 -13.60 6.78
C ILE A 209 -13.62 -12.70 7.28
N ALA A 210 -13.25 -11.66 6.53
CA ALA A 210 -12.22 -10.71 6.95
C ALA A 210 -12.64 -9.94 8.21
N ALA A 211 -13.92 -9.55 8.30
CA ALA A 211 -14.48 -8.92 9.49
C ALA A 211 -14.47 -9.86 10.69
N LEU A 212 -14.84 -11.13 10.51
CA LEU A 212 -14.81 -12.17 11.55
C LEU A 212 -13.39 -12.44 12.04
N ALA A 213 -12.42 -12.57 11.14
CA ALA A 213 -11.01 -12.72 11.52
C ALA A 213 -10.51 -11.50 12.31
N THR A 214 -10.94 -10.29 11.94
CA THR A 214 -10.63 -9.07 12.70
C THR A 214 -11.35 -9.04 14.06
N GLN A 215 -12.54 -9.63 14.17
CA GLN A 215 -13.34 -9.73 15.38
C GLN A 215 -12.79 -10.76 16.37
N GLU A 216 -12.34 -11.93 15.90
CA GLU A 216 -11.57 -12.91 16.71
C GLU A 216 -10.30 -12.29 17.27
N HIS A 217 -9.72 -11.35 16.54
CA HIS A 217 -8.57 -10.58 16.96
C HIS A 217 -8.92 -9.23 17.62
N SER A 218 -10.19 -8.92 17.91
CA SER A 218 -10.63 -7.59 18.38
C SER A 218 -9.96 -7.12 19.68
N GLN A 219 -9.47 -8.07 20.48
CA GLN A 219 -8.71 -7.84 21.72
C GLN A 219 -7.18 -7.84 21.52
N HIS A 220 -6.71 -8.08 20.29
CA HIS A 220 -5.29 -8.08 19.99
C HIS A 220 -4.70 -6.68 20.18
N HIS A 221 -3.54 -6.63 20.81
CA HIS A 221 -2.85 -5.39 21.17
C HIS A 221 -2.66 -4.45 19.96
N GLU A 222 -2.33 -4.99 18.79
CA GLU A 222 -2.15 -4.21 17.55
C GLU A 222 -3.42 -3.45 17.11
N LEU A 223 -4.63 -3.97 17.38
CA LEU A 223 -5.88 -3.24 17.09
C LEU A 223 -6.17 -2.13 18.11
N ALA A 224 -5.64 -2.25 19.34
CA ALA A 224 -5.66 -1.14 20.30
C ALA A 224 -4.67 -0.04 19.88
N LEU A 225 -3.48 -0.42 19.40
CA LEU A 225 -2.51 0.53 18.82
C LEU A 225 -3.10 1.26 17.60
N LEU A 226 -3.75 0.53 16.69
CA LEU A 226 -4.45 1.17 15.59
C LEU A 226 -5.50 2.17 16.08
N ARG A 227 -6.35 1.81 17.04
CA ARG A 227 -7.34 2.74 17.60
C ARG A 227 -6.70 4.00 18.20
N LYS A 228 -5.55 3.85 18.85
CA LYS A 228 -4.77 4.95 19.43
C LYS A 228 -4.21 5.89 18.36
N TYR A 229 -3.57 5.36 17.31
CA TYR A 229 -2.81 6.15 16.34
C TYR A 229 -3.54 6.45 15.02
N LYS A 230 -4.70 5.85 14.76
CA LYS A 230 -5.46 6.05 13.52
C LYS A 230 -5.69 7.54 13.18
N PRO A 231 -6.09 8.42 14.11
CA PRO A 231 -6.27 9.85 13.80
C PRO A 231 -4.97 10.51 13.32
N ASP A 232 -3.83 10.17 13.93
CA ASP A 232 -2.53 10.72 13.55
C ASP A 232 -2.05 10.18 12.21
N ILE A 233 -2.31 8.90 11.92
CA ILE A 233 -2.06 8.29 10.61
C ILE A 233 -2.86 9.03 9.53
N GLU A 234 -4.18 9.18 9.72
CA GLU A 234 -5.06 9.86 8.76
C GLU A 234 -4.65 11.33 8.56
N LYS A 235 -4.27 12.03 9.64
CA LYS A 235 -3.74 13.39 9.57
C LYS A 235 -2.43 13.45 8.79
N ALA A 236 -1.49 12.53 9.03
CA ALA A 236 -0.23 12.47 8.31
C ALA A 236 -0.45 12.22 6.82
N LEU A 237 -1.36 11.33 6.45
CA LEU A 237 -1.74 11.07 5.05
C LEU A 237 -2.37 12.30 4.39
N ALA A 238 -3.23 13.02 5.11
CA ALA A 238 -3.86 14.25 4.62
C ALA A 238 -2.86 15.40 4.39
N LEU A 239 -1.68 15.34 5.02
CA LEU A 239 -0.60 16.32 4.85
C LEU A 239 0.35 16.01 3.66
N ILE A 240 0.28 14.80 3.10
CA ILE A 240 1.11 14.40 1.94
C ILE A 240 0.94 15.36 0.75
N PRO A 241 -0.28 15.74 0.31
CA PRO A 241 -0.45 16.67 -0.81
C PRO A 241 0.31 17.99 -0.59
N SER A 242 0.22 18.56 0.62
CA SER A 242 0.90 19.82 0.95
C SER A 242 2.41 19.67 0.95
N HIS A 243 2.95 18.56 1.45
CA HIS A 243 4.40 18.30 1.43
C HIS A 243 4.93 18.08 0.01
N ILE A 244 4.15 17.43 -0.85
CA ILE A 244 4.47 17.28 -2.27
C ILE A 244 4.48 18.64 -2.96
N GLN A 245 3.48 19.50 -2.71
CA GLN A 245 3.40 20.84 -3.28
C GLN A 245 4.55 21.76 -2.81
N ILE A 246 4.95 21.69 -1.54
CA ILE A 246 6.11 22.44 -1.04
C ILE A 246 7.40 22.00 -1.77
N ALA A 247 7.61 20.69 -1.92
CA ALA A 247 8.76 20.16 -2.65
C ALA A 247 8.75 20.56 -4.14
N MET A 248 7.59 20.79 -4.75
CA MET A 248 7.49 21.34 -6.11
C MET A 248 8.01 22.77 -6.20
N ILE A 249 7.64 23.62 -5.24
CA ILE A 249 8.07 25.03 -5.20
C ILE A 249 9.58 25.11 -5.00
N GLU A 250 10.15 24.30 -4.11
CA GLU A 250 11.59 24.27 -3.86
C GLU A 250 12.39 23.73 -5.06
N GLY A 251 11.86 22.73 -5.76
CA GLY A 251 12.46 22.16 -6.97
C GLY A 251 12.44 23.11 -8.17
N GLU A 252 11.36 23.89 -8.36
CA GLU A 252 11.25 24.88 -9.45
C GLU A 252 12.10 26.15 -9.21
N VAL A 253 12.48 26.44 -7.96
CA VAL A 253 13.41 27.54 -7.63
C VAL A 253 14.89 27.13 -7.79
N THR A 254 15.17 25.82 -7.82
CA THR A 254 16.54 25.29 -7.87
C THR A 254 16.92 24.65 -9.21
N SER A 255 16.03 24.70 -10.22
CA SER A 255 16.27 24.22 -11.60
C SER A 255 16.31 25.36 -12.62
#